data_AF-A0A8C7WWX7-F1
#
_entry.id   AF-A0A8C7WWX7-F1
#
_cell.length_a   1.000
_cell.length_b   1.000
_cell.length_c   1.000
_cell.angle_alpha   90.00
_cell.angle_beta   90.00
_cell.angle_gamma   90.00
#
_symmetry.space_group_name_H-M   'P 1'
#
loop_
_entity.id
_entity.type
_entity.pdbx_description
1 polymer ?
#
loop_
_entity_poly.entity_id
_entity_poly.type
_entity_poly.pdbx_seq_one_letter_code
_entity_poly.pdbx_strand_id
1 'polypeptide(L)'
;MGNSYAGQLRSARFEEVLHNSIEASLRSNTLVPRPVFSQLYLETEQSFGRAENDDEDDEDGSESNSPPIPYQMKPPPEGCCTADGFCQAGKDLRLSSLASDTLDVPAGFMLVGVKSPSLPDNLLVCAVDHRFLPDERGRNALLGFSGNCMGCGEKGFRYFTEFSNHINLKLSTQPKKQKHLRYHLYRNKQGILVKGAPICWRVNDGRIRPIRPTHSESTLTSHEQPPNMALTSRTAGNETFNRSYVHTAGLNAQLQFF
;
A
#
# COMPACT_ATOMS: atom_id res chain seq x y z
N MET A 1 -42.51 -40.00 10.75
CA MET A 1 -43.11 -38.65 10.81
C MET A 1 -42.06 -37.67 11.27
N GLY A 2 -41.71 -36.69 10.46
CA GLY A 2 -40.73 -35.64 10.76
C GLY A 2 -40.56 -34.74 9.54
N ASN A 3 -41.43 -33.74 9.42
CA ASN A 3 -41.43 -32.77 8.33
C ASN A 3 -40.29 -31.76 8.51
N SER A 4 -39.43 -31.63 7.51
CA SER A 4 -38.48 -30.52 7.37
C SER A 4 -38.94 -29.60 6.25
N TYR A 5 -39.76 -28.60 6.58
CA TYR A 5 -39.99 -27.41 5.75
C TYR A 5 -39.89 -26.18 6.62
N ALA A 6 -38.66 -25.73 6.87
CA ALA A 6 -38.38 -24.43 7.47
C ALA A 6 -37.15 -23.85 6.78
N GLY A 7 -37.37 -23.04 5.73
CA GLY A 7 -36.28 -22.29 5.09
C GLY A 7 -36.56 -21.72 3.69
N GLN A 8 -37.59 -22.16 2.98
CA GLN A 8 -37.69 -21.92 1.52
C GLN A 8 -38.74 -20.88 1.08
N LEU A 9 -39.00 -19.85 1.89
CA LEU A 9 -40.03 -18.84 1.55
C LEU A 9 -39.53 -17.39 1.50
N ARG A 10 -38.23 -17.12 1.62
CA ARG A 10 -37.68 -15.74 1.58
C ARG A 10 -36.92 -15.34 0.32
N SER A 11 -36.59 -16.26 -0.59
CA SER A 11 -35.88 -15.91 -1.83
C SER A 11 -36.83 -15.36 -2.89
N ALA A 12 -37.91 -16.09 -3.21
CA ALA A 12 -38.80 -15.73 -4.33
C ALA A 12 -39.42 -14.33 -4.17
N ARG A 13 -39.86 -13.98 -2.96
CA ARG A 13 -40.47 -12.67 -2.70
C ARG A 13 -39.48 -11.52 -2.77
N PHE A 14 -38.21 -11.77 -2.41
CA PHE A 14 -37.14 -10.77 -2.53
C PHE A 14 -36.71 -10.61 -3.98
N GLU A 15 -36.62 -11.73 -4.70
CA GLU A 15 -36.28 -11.78 -6.11
C GLU A 15 -37.33 -11.04 -6.95
N GLU A 16 -38.62 -11.28 -6.74
CA GLU A 16 -39.70 -10.52 -7.39
C GLU A 16 -39.64 -9.02 -7.09
N VAL A 17 -39.35 -8.64 -5.83
CA VAL A 17 -39.21 -7.22 -5.46
C VAL A 17 -38.01 -6.58 -6.14
N LEU A 18 -36.90 -7.31 -6.29
CA LEU A 18 -35.73 -6.85 -7.05
C LEU A 18 -36.06 -6.67 -8.53
N HIS A 19 -36.69 -7.68 -9.15
CA HIS A 19 -37.11 -7.60 -10.56
C HIS A 19 -38.05 -6.41 -10.78
N ASN A 20 -39.02 -6.19 -9.89
CA ASN A 20 -39.96 -5.09 -9.97
C ASN A 20 -39.28 -3.72 -9.74
N SER A 21 -38.31 -3.63 -8.83
CA SER A 21 -37.54 -2.41 -8.60
C SER A 21 -36.67 -2.04 -9.80
N ILE A 22 -36.06 -3.02 -10.48
CA ILE A 22 -35.25 -2.80 -11.68
C ILE A 22 -36.14 -2.35 -12.83
N GLU A 23 -37.27 -3.04 -13.04
CA GLU A 23 -38.26 -2.66 -14.05
C GLU A 23 -38.85 -1.27 -13.81
N ALA A 24 -39.13 -0.90 -12.56
CA ALA A 24 -39.61 0.44 -12.21
C ALA A 24 -38.55 1.50 -12.49
N SER A 25 -37.28 1.22 -12.21
CA SER A 25 -36.16 2.13 -12.49
C SER A 25 -35.97 2.34 -13.99
N LEU A 26 -36.03 1.27 -14.79
CA LEU A 26 -35.91 1.33 -16.26
C LEU A 26 -37.11 2.03 -16.93
N ARG A 27 -38.30 1.94 -16.34
CA ARG A 27 -39.50 2.66 -16.81
C ARG A 27 -39.60 4.09 -16.25
N SER A 28 -38.81 4.43 -15.24
CA SER A 28 -38.82 5.78 -14.65
C SER A 28 -38.07 6.75 -15.55
N ASN A 29 -38.80 7.71 -16.11
CA ASN A 29 -38.23 8.83 -16.87
C ASN A 29 -37.70 9.95 -15.95
N THR A 30 -37.22 9.59 -14.75
CA THR A 30 -36.55 10.54 -13.86
C THR A 30 -35.18 10.84 -14.44
N LEU A 31 -35.08 11.98 -15.12
CA LEU A 31 -33.81 12.54 -15.59
C LEU A 31 -32.93 12.82 -14.38
N VAL A 32 -32.14 11.84 -13.97
CA VAL A 32 -31.03 12.05 -13.05
C VAL A 32 -30.12 13.08 -13.74
N PRO A 33 -29.87 14.25 -13.14
CA PRO A 33 -28.99 15.24 -13.75
C PRO A 33 -27.67 14.56 -14.07
N ARG A 34 -27.29 14.56 -15.36
CA ARG A 34 -26.02 14.00 -15.80
C ARG A 34 -24.92 14.61 -14.92
N PRO A 35 -24.05 13.79 -14.29
CA PRO A 35 -22.92 14.33 -13.54
C PRO A 35 -22.14 15.29 -14.45
N VAL A 36 -21.72 16.43 -13.90
CA VAL A 36 -21.01 17.50 -14.64
C VAL A 36 -19.85 16.96 -15.49
N PHE A 37 -19.20 15.88 -15.01
CA PHE A 37 -18.12 15.20 -15.72
C PHE A 37 -18.54 14.61 -17.07
N SER A 38 -19.76 14.09 -17.21
CA SER A 38 -20.27 13.52 -18.46
C SER A 38 -20.55 14.58 -19.53
N GLN A 39 -21.01 15.78 -19.13
CA GLN A 39 -21.25 16.88 -20.08
C GLN A 39 -19.94 17.33 -20.73
N LEU A 40 -18.89 17.54 -19.93
CA LEU A 40 -17.60 18.03 -20.43
C LEU A 40 -16.91 17.05 -21.39
N TYR A 41 -17.06 15.73 -21.19
CA TYR A 41 -16.39 14.75 -22.04
C TYR A 41 -17.22 14.32 -23.26
N LEU A 42 -18.55 14.20 -23.14
CA LEU A 42 -19.40 13.78 -24.26
C LEU A 42 -19.77 14.92 -25.22
N GLU A 43 -19.85 16.18 -24.76
CA GLU A 43 -20.09 17.33 -25.68
C GLU A 43 -18.83 17.71 -26.48
N THR A 44 -17.63 17.35 -26.01
CA THR A 44 -16.38 17.64 -26.72
C THR A 44 -16.24 16.83 -28.02
N GLU A 45 -16.95 15.71 -28.16
CA GLU A 45 -16.92 14.89 -29.37
C GLU A 45 -17.90 15.37 -30.46
N GLN A 46 -18.86 16.26 -30.16
CA GLN A 46 -19.91 16.67 -31.11
C GLN A 46 -19.62 17.96 -31.88
N SER A 47 -18.53 18.68 -31.58
CA SER A 47 -18.16 19.95 -32.26
C SER A 47 -17.09 19.84 -33.33
N PHE A 48 -16.59 18.64 -33.67
CA PHE A 48 -15.55 18.45 -34.69
C PHE A 48 -16.03 17.56 -35.85
N GLY A 49 -17.17 17.92 -36.45
CA GLY A 49 -17.63 17.33 -37.70
C GLY A 49 -17.39 18.26 -38.89
N ARG A 50 -16.31 18.05 -39.66
CA ARG A 50 -16.26 18.24 -41.13
C ARG A 50 -14.89 17.87 -41.70
N ALA A 51 -14.75 16.63 -42.16
CA ALA A 51 -14.09 16.28 -43.41
C ALA A 51 -14.45 14.83 -43.74
N GLU A 52 -14.85 14.62 -44.97
CA GLU A 52 -15.38 13.39 -45.57
C GLU A 52 -14.40 12.22 -45.43
N ASN A 53 -14.93 11.03 -45.12
CA ASN A 53 -14.55 9.78 -45.77
C ASN A 53 -15.71 8.80 -45.63
N ASP A 54 -16.14 8.35 -46.79
CA ASP A 54 -17.08 7.29 -47.06
C ASP A 54 -16.36 5.96 -46.81
N ASP A 55 -16.88 5.12 -45.93
CA ASP A 55 -16.63 3.67 -45.89
C ASP A 55 -17.71 3.05 -44.98
N GLU A 56 -18.59 2.30 -45.63
CA GLU A 56 -19.69 1.53 -45.05
C GLU A 56 -19.18 0.27 -44.30
N ASP A 57 -20.08 -0.29 -43.47
CA ASP A 57 -20.08 -1.65 -42.89
C ASP A 57 -19.20 -1.93 -41.64
N ASP A 58 -19.78 -1.91 -40.44
CA ASP A 58 -20.56 -3.06 -39.91
C ASP A 58 -20.90 -2.84 -38.42
N GLU A 59 -22.14 -3.17 -38.09
CA GLU A 59 -22.77 -3.15 -36.78
C GLU A 59 -22.38 -4.43 -35.99
N ASP A 60 -21.63 -4.32 -34.89
CA ASP A 60 -21.65 -5.36 -33.83
C ASP A 60 -21.43 -4.74 -32.45
N GLY A 61 -22.56 -4.45 -31.80
CA GLY A 61 -22.64 -4.28 -30.36
C GLY A 61 -22.47 -5.61 -29.65
N SER A 62 -21.23 -6.04 -29.45
CA SER A 62 -20.91 -7.20 -28.62
C SER A 62 -20.46 -6.77 -27.23
N GLU A 63 -21.42 -6.66 -26.31
CA GLU A 63 -21.21 -6.54 -24.86
C GLU A 63 -20.61 -7.84 -24.30
N SER A 64 -19.30 -8.02 -24.45
CA SER A 64 -18.61 -9.18 -23.89
C SER A 64 -18.56 -9.09 -22.36
N ASN A 65 -19.22 -10.04 -21.70
CA ASN A 65 -19.15 -10.26 -20.26
C ASN A 65 -17.82 -10.99 -19.92
N SER A 66 -16.70 -10.38 -20.31
CA SER A 66 -15.36 -10.96 -20.16
C SER A 66 -14.89 -10.80 -18.71
N PRO A 67 -14.26 -11.82 -18.10
CA PRO A 67 -13.57 -11.66 -16.82
C PRO A 67 -12.54 -10.52 -16.93
N PRO A 68 -12.25 -9.77 -15.83
CA PRO A 68 -11.36 -8.62 -15.90
C PRO A 68 -10.03 -9.03 -16.53
N ILE A 69 -9.75 -8.45 -17.70
CA ILE A 69 -8.55 -8.76 -18.48
C ILE A 69 -7.34 -8.48 -17.58
N PRO A 70 -6.43 -9.46 -17.38
CA PRO A 70 -5.17 -9.23 -16.69
C PRO A 70 -4.50 -8.00 -17.29
N TYR A 71 -3.98 -7.11 -16.45
CA TYR A 71 -3.41 -5.84 -16.86
C TYR A 71 -2.27 -6.07 -17.87
N GLN A 72 -2.59 -6.05 -19.17
CA GLN A 72 -1.61 -6.17 -20.24
C GLN A 72 -1.09 -4.78 -20.53
N MET A 73 0.15 -4.53 -20.11
CA MET A 73 0.92 -3.39 -20.59
C MET A 73 1.15 -3.57 -22.09
N LYS A 74 0.93 -2.52 -22.89
CA LYS A 74 1.37 -2.48 -24.29
C LYS A 74 2.85 -2.86 -24.34
N PRO A 75 3.29 -3.67 -25.33
CA PRO A 75 4.70 -3.95 -25.53
C PRO A 75 5.49 -2.63 -25.51
N PRO A 76 6.59 -2.54 -24.75
CA PRO A 76 7.39 -1.33 -24.72
C PRO A 76 7.81 -0.93 -26.14
N PRO A 77 7.86 0.37 -26.48
CA PRO A 77 8.32 0.84 -27.79
C PRO A 77 9.66 0.20 -28.15
N GLU A 78 9.84 -0.13 -29.44
CA GLU A 78 11.07 -0.75 -29.92
C GLU A 78 12.30 0.11 -29.52
N GLY A 79 13.32 -0.53 -28.94
CA GLY A 79 14.57 0.12 -28.56
C GLY A 79 14.69 0.58 -27.10
N CYS A 80 13.66 0.44 -26.26
CA CYS A 80 13.81 0.70 -24.82
C CYS A 80 14.26 -0.53 -24.03
N CYS A 81 15.08 -0.32 -23.00
CA CYS A 81 15.54 -1.38 -22.11
C CYS A 81 14.38 -1.94 -21.29
N THR A 82 14.30 -3.27 -21.19
CA THR A 82 13.28 -3.98 -20.38
C THR A 82 13.90 -4.84 -19.27
N ALA A 83 15.20 -4.66 -19.02
CA ALA A 83 15.95 -5.45 -18.05
C ALA A 83 15.58 -5.08 -16.61
N ASP A 84 15.47 -6.10 -15.76
CA ASP A 84 15.21 -5.89 -14.33
C ASP A 84 16.33 -5.08 -13.68
N GLY A 85 15.95 -4.04 -12.95
CA GLY A 85 16.89 -3.15 -12.26
C GLY A 85 17.43 -2.00 -13.10
N PHE A 86 17.00 -1.88 -14.35
CA PHE A 86 17.34 -0.78 -15.25
C PHE A 86 16.09 0.03 -15.62
N CYS A 87 16.22 1.33 -15.86
CA CYS A 87 15.14 2.09 -16.48
C CYS A 87 15.06 1.84 -17.99
N GLN A 88 14.00 2.33 -18.63
CA GLN A 88 13.79 2.23 -20.08
C GLN A 88 14.92 2.83 -20.93
N ALA A 89 15.69 3.78 -20.39
CA ALA A 89 16.89 4.33 -21.04
C ALA A 89 18.16 3.46 -20.84
N GLY A 90 18.03 2.28 -20.21
CA GLY A 90 19.14 1.35 -19.96
C GLY A 90 20.08 1.75 -18.84
N LYS A 91 19.67 2.67 -17.95
CA LYS A 91 20.47 3.09 -16.79
C LYS A 91 20.18 2.23 -15.57
N ASP A 92 21.23 1.76 -14.90
CA ASP A 92 21.13 0.93 -13.71
C ASP A 92 20.58 1.76 -12.54
N LEU A 93 19.54 1.22 -11.89
CA LEU A 93 18.87 1.86 -10.75
C LEU A 93 19.21 1.18 -9.43
N ARG A 94 19.98 0.08 -9.45
CA ARG A 94 20.28 -0.67 -8.23
C ARG A 94 21.07 0.22 -7.27
N LEU A 95 20.72 0.13 -5.99
CA LEU A 95 21.39 0.86 -4.91
C LEU A 95 22.89 0.60 -4.91
N SER A 96 23.33 -0.62 -5.22
CA SER A 96 24.75 -0.99 -5.34
C SER A 96 25.47 -0.22 -6.46
N SER A 97 24.79 0.06 -7.57
CA SER A 97 25.34 0.85 -8.68
C SER A 97 25.40 2.33 -8.33
N LEU A 98 24.30 2.87 -7.77
CA LEU A 98 24.16 4.30 -7.49
C LEU A 98 24.73 4.72 -6.12
N ALA A 99 25.37 3.79 -5.39
CA ALA A 99 25.82 3.99 -4.01
C ALA A 99 26.81 5.16 -3.89
N SER A 100 27.78 5.22 -4.80
CA SER A 100 28.84 6.23 -4.79
C SER A 100 28.53 7.46 -5.65
N ASP A 101 27.41 7.44 -6.38
CA ASP A 101 27.10 8.45 -7.38
C ASP A 101 26.62 9.75 -6.72
N THR A 102 27.04 10.87 -7.30
CA THR A 102 26.56 12.20 -6.98
C THR A 102 25.23 12.47 -7.67
N LEU A 103 24.17 11.92 -7.10
CA LEU A 103 22.78 12.18 -7.46
C LEU A 103 22.32 13.59 -7.06
N ASP A 104 21.78 14.35 -8.02
CA ASP A 104 21.09 15.63 -7.82
C ASP A 104 19.61 15.38 -7.47
N VAL A 105 19.22 15.74 -6.24
CA VAL A 105 17.87 15.53 -5.73
C VAL A 105 17.17 16.89 -5.62
N PRO A 106 16.10 17.14 -6.40
CA PRO A 106 15.39 18.41 -6.35
C PRO A 106 14.84 18.74 -4.96
N ALA A 107 14.72 20.04 -4.65
CA ALA A 107 14.13 20.49 -3.39
C ALA A 107 12.72 19.90 -3.20
N GLY A 108 12.45 19.37 -2.00
CA GLY A 108 11.19 18.71 -1.69
C GLY A 108 11.10 17.25 -2.14
N PHE A 109 12.12 16.69 -2.79
CA PHE A 109 12.21 15.27 -3.10
C PHE A 109 13.14 14.56 -2.11
N MET A 110 12.90 13.27 -1.92
CA MET A 110 13.75 12.39 -1.11
C MET A 110 14.07 11.10 -1.87
N LEU A 111 15.26 10.55 -1.62
CA LEU A 111 15.65 9.25 -2.17
C LEU A 111 14.93 8.12 -1.45
N VAL A 112 14.35 7.23 -2.25
CA VAL A 112 13.53 6.12 -1.80
C VAL A 112 14.01 4.83 -2.44
N GLY A 113 14.11 3.78 -1.62
CA GLY A 113 14.37 2.42 -2.03
C GLY A 113 13.07 1.72 -2.42
N VAL A 114 13.02 1.26 -3.67
CA VAL A 114 11.93 0.48 -4.25
C VAL A 114 12.29 -1.01 -4.20
N LYS A 115 11.38 -1.84 -3.69
CA LYS A 115 11.53 -3.30 -3.70
C LYS A 115 10.88 -3.89 -4.95
N SER A 116 11.69 -4.58 -5.75
CA SER A 116 11.20 -5.35 -6.89
C SER A 116 10.87 -6.79 -6.48
N PRO A 117 9.73 -7.35 -6.92
CA PRO A 117 9.47 -8.78 -6.84
C PRO A 117 10.48 -9.62 -7.64
N SER A 118 10.97 -9.11 -8.78
CA SER A 118 11.94 -9.81 -9.63
C SER A 118 13.38 -9.74 -9.10
N LEU A 119 13.68 -8.81 -8.19
CA LEU A 119 15.01 -8.62 -7.60
C LEU A 119 14.90 -8.50 -6.07
N PRO A 120 14.68 -9.60 -5.34
CA PRO A 120 14.39 -9.56 -3.91
C PRO A 120 15.54 -9.01 -3.05
N ASP A 121 16.78 -9.22 -3.50
CA ASP A 121 18.03 -8.87 -2.80
C ASP A 121 18.54 -7.46 -3.15
N ASN A 122 17.99 -6.84 -4.19
CA ASN A 122 18.40 -5.51 -4.64
C ASN A 122 17.30 -4.48 -4.36
N LEU A 123 17.72 -3.25 -4.01
CA LEU A 123 16.83 -2.09 -3.94
C LEU A 123 17.08 -1.22 -5.16
N LEU A 124 16.01 -0.69 -5.76
CA LEU A 124 16.12 0.32 -6.81
C LEU A 124 15.99 1.71 -6.20
N VAL A 125 16.74 2.68 -6.71
CA VAL A 125 16.77 4.05 -6.21
C VAL A 125 15.88 4.93 -7.07
N CYS A 126 14.94 5.63 -6.45
CA CYS A 126 14.16 6.70 -7.07
C CYS A 126 14.14 7.94 -6.19
N ALA A 127 13.79 9.09 -6.76
CA ALA A 127 13.42 10.26 -5.98
C ALA A 127 11.90 10.43 -5.99
N VAL A 128 11.32 10.71 -4.83
CA VAL A 128 9.87 10.92 -4.67
C VAL A 128 9.64 12.20 -3.88
N ASP A 129 8.67 13.01 -4.31
CA ASP A 129 8.26 14.21 -3.58
C ASP A 129 7.74 13.81 -2.19
N HIS A 130 8.32 14.42 -1.15
CA HIS A 130 8.07 14.10 0.25
C HIS A 130 6.58 14.18 0.63
N ARG A 131 5.80 15.03 -0.05
CA ARG A 131 4.35 15.17 0.21
C ARG A 131 3.57 13.89 -0.09
N PHE A 132 4.08 13.03 -0.97
CA PHE A 132 3.43 11.76 -1.32
C PHE A 132 3.94 10.58 -0.50
N LEU A 133 4.89 10.81 0.40
CA LEU A 133 5.40 9.86 1.38
C LEU A 133 4.79 10.18 2.75
N PRO A 134 4.59 9.17 3.60
CA PRO A 134 4.12 9.43 4.96
C PRO A 134 5.23 10.04 5.81
N ASP A 135 4.83 10.79 6.82
CA ASP A 135 5.71 11.22 7.91
C ASP A 135 6.18 10.02 8.76
N GLU A 136 7.07 10.27 9.73
CA GLU A 136 7.58 9.24 10.64
C GLU A 136 6.47 8.53 11.44
N ARG A 137 5.30 9.15 11.59
CA ARG A 137 4.13 8.57 12.27
C ARG A 137 3.20 7.82 11.31
N GLY A 138 3.56 7.72 10.03
CA GLY A 138 2.78 7.06 9.00
C GLY A 138 1.59 7.87 8.49
N ARG A 139 1.62 9.21 8.59
CA ARG A 139 0.49 10.11 8.28
C ARG A 139 0.88 11.13 7.22
N ASN A 140 -0.10 11.94 6.79
CA ASN A 140 0.09 13.12 5.94
C ASN A 140 0.63 12.85 4.52
N ALA A 141 0.54 11.61 4.01
CA ALA A 141 0.85 11.31 2.62
C ALA A 141 -0.33 11.71 1.70
N LEU A 142 -0.05 12.55 0.70
CA LEU A 142 -1.02 12.86 -0.35
C LEU A 142 -1.35 11.62 -1.19
N LEU A 143 -2.59 11.60 -1.68
CA LEU A 143 -3.03 10.66 -2.71
C LEU A 143 -2.31 10.99 -4.03
N GLY A 144 -1.99 9.96 -4.82
CA GLY A 144 -1.23 10.10 -6.06
C GLY A 144 0.25 9.81 -5.88
N PHE A 145 1.06 10.27 -6.84
CA PHE A 145 2.49 10.04 -6.88
C PHE A 145 3.20 11.21 -7.58
N SER A 146 4.44 11.48 -7.19
CA SER A 146 5.33 12.35 -7.94
C SER A 146 6.74 11.82 -7.77
N GLY A 147 7.31 11.27 -8.84
CA GLY A 147 8.61 10.63 -8.81
C GLY A 147 9.49 11.04 -9.96
N ASN A 148 10.79 10.85 -9.77
CA ASN A 148 11.84 11.05 -10.77
C ASN A 148 12.72 9.80 -10.82
N CYS A 149 13.17 9.46 -12.03
CA CYS A 149 14.09 8.36 -12.27
C CYS A 149 15.52 8.82 -12.01
N MET A 150 16.22 8.17 -11.08
CA MET A 150 17.60 8.55 -10.74
C MET A 150 18.65 8.02 -11.71
N GLY A 151 18.28 7.08 -12.59
CA GLY A 151 19.19 6.55 -13.61
C GLY A 151 19.28 7.47 -14.84
N CYS A 152 18.14 7.80 -15.46
CA CYS A 152 18.10 8.64 -16.67
C CYS A 152 17.82 10.12 -16.38
N GLY A 153 17.40 10.47 -15.17
CA GLY A 153 17.06 11.85 -14.80
C GLY A 153 15.68 12.32 -15.27
N GLU A 154 14.86 11.46 -15.87
CA GLU A 154 13.50 11.80 -16.26
C GLU A 154 12.64 12.14 -15.03
N LYS A 155 11.87 13.22 -15.10
CA LYS A 155 11.17 13.83 -13.96
C LYS A 155 9.68 13.93 -14.22
N GLY A 156 8.91 14.04 -13.14
CA GLY A 156 7.51 14.45 -13.21
C GLY A 156 6.52 13.31 -13.45
N PHE A 157 6.87 12.07 -13.13
CA PHE A 157 5.94 10.94 -13.17
C PHE A 157 4.82 11.17 -12.14
N ARG A 158 3.58 11.40 -12.61
CA ARG A 158 2.42 11.73 -11.76
C ARG A 158 1.67 10.50 -11.26
N TYR A 159 1.88 9.37 -11.94
CA TYR A 159 1.25 8.11 -11.59
C TYR A 159 2.30 7.05 -11.32
N PHE A 160 2.10 6.26 -10.25
CA PHE A 160 3.03 5.20 -9.91
C PHE A 160 3.05 4.08 -10.95
N THR A 161 1.95 3.88 -11.68
CA THR A 161 1.84 2.94 -12.80
C THR A 161 2.85 3.30 -13.89
N GLU A 162 2.81 4.54 -14.38
CA GLU A 162 3.76 5.06 -15.39
C GLU A 162 5.20 4.92 -14.92
N PHE A 163 5.46 5.34 -13.67
CA PHE A 163 6.80 5.24 -13.11
C PHE A 163 7.29 3.80 -13.00
N SER A 164 6.43 2.88 -12.54
CA SER A 164 6.78 1.47 -12.39
C SER A 164 7.13 0.83 -13.74
N ASN A 165 6.43 1.19 -14.81
CA ASN A 165 6.75 0.75 -16.16
C ASN A 165 8.10 1.31 -16.62
N HIS A 166 8.35 2.61 -16.37
CA HIS A 166 9.59 3.26 -16.75
C HIS A 166 10.83 2.63 -16.10
N ILE A 167 10.74 2.20 -14.84
CA ILE A 167 11.85 1.54 -14.14
C ILE A 167 11.87 0.01 -14.32
N ASN A 168 11.09 -0.51 -15.27
CA ASN A 168 10.93 -1.95 -15.53
C ASN A 168 10.59 -2.78 -14.27
N LEU A 169 9.76 -2.21 -13.39
CA LEU A 169 9.29 -2.91 -12.20
C LEU A 169 8.25 -3.96 -12.60
N LYS A 170 8.67 -5.24 -12.66
CA LYS A 170 7.78 -6.36 -13.00
C LYS A 170 6.81 -6.67 -11.87
N LEU A 171 5.52 -6.41 -12.09
CA LEU A 171 4.45 -6.61 -11.13
C LEU A 171 3.41 -7.60 -11.66
N SER A 172 3.00 -8.56 -10.83
CA SER A 172 1.91 -9.51 -11.14
C SER A 172 0.51 -8.95 -10.84
N THR A 173 0.45 -7.79 -10.20
CA THR A 173 -0.78 -7.14 -9.73
C THR A 173 -0.68 -5.63 -10.00
N GLN A 174 -1.80 -4.92 -9.88
CA GLN A 174 -1.82 -3.47 -10.09
C GLN A 174 -0.71 -2.76 -9.28
N PRO A 175 0.04 -1.84 -9.90
CA PRO A 175 1.11 -1.10 -9.23
C PRO A 175 0.59 -0.27 -8.07
N LYS A 176 0.95 -0.66 -6.83
CA LYS A 176 0.62 0.10 -5.62
C LYS A 176 1.88 0.67 -4.99
N LYS A 177 1.99 2.00 -4.93
CA LYS A 177 3.18 2.69 -4.38
C LYS A 177 3.53 2.19 -2.97
N GLN A 178 2.52 1.97 -2.12
CA GLN A 178 2.67 1.54 -0.72
C GLN A 178 3.25 0.12 -0.58
N LYS A 179 3.13 -0.70 -1.62
CA LYS A 179 3.68 -2.07 -1.64
C LYS A 179 5.17 -2.08 -2.01
N HIS A 180 5.61 -1.13 -2.84
CA HIS A 180 6.92 -1.16 -3.49
C HIS A 180 7.91 -0.13 -2.95
N LEU A 181 7.46 1.08 -2.63
CA LEU A 181 8.29 2.08 -1.95
C LEU A 181 8.46 1.63 -0.50
N ARG A 182 9.67 1.26 -0.07
CA ARG A 182 9.85 0.58 1.23
C ARG A 182 10.81 1.25 2.18
N TYR A 183 11.82 1.96 1.69
CA TYR A 183 12.87 2.50 2.54
C TYR A 183 13.19 3.93 2.15
N HIS A 184 13.45 4.79 3.12
CA HIS A 184 14.20 6.01 2.87
C HIS A 184 15.67 5.66 2.62
N LEU A 185 16.34 6.44 1.79
CA LEU A 185 17.78 6.32 1.53
C LEU A 185 18.46 7.61 1.95
N TYR A 186 19.68 7.50 2.49
CA TYR A 186 20.47 8.65 2.90
C TYR A 186 21.95 8.40 2.58
N ARG A 187 22.73 9.47 2.42
CA ARG A 187 24.19 9.37 2.33
C ARG A 187 24.80 9.27 3.72
N ASN A 188 25.64 8.27 3.94
CA ASN A 188 26.39 8.13 5.18
C ASN A 188 27.51 9.19 5.27
N LYS A 189 28.29 9.17 6.36
CA LYS A 189 29.42 10.11 6.56
C LYS A 189 30.51 10.02 5.47
N GLN A 190 30.58 8.92 4.74
CA GLN A 190 31.52 8.69 3.64
C GLN A 190 30.92 9.10 2.27
N GLY A 191 29.72 9.67 2.24
CA GLY A 191 29.02 10.06 1.01
C GLY A 191 28.32 8.92 0.28
N ILE A 192 28.37 7.70 0.81
CA ILE A 192 27.77 6.51 0.19
C ILE A 192 26.28 6.45 0.50
N LEU A 193 25.46 6.27 -0.52
CA LEU A 193 24.02 6.06 -0.40
C LEU A 193 23.75 4.68 0.21
N VAL A 194 23.05 4.68 1.33
CA VAL A 194 22.74 3.47 2.09
C VAL A 194 21.24 3.36 2.37
N LYS A 195 20.81 2.12 2.63
CA LYS A 195 19.45 1.80 3.04
C LYS A 195 19.17 2.37 4.43
N GLY A 196 18.12 3.18 4.55
CA GLY A 196 17.66 3.74 5.81
C GLY A 196 16.37 3.13 6.34
N ALA A 197 15.66 3.93 7.14
CA ALA A 197 14.45 3.51 7.84
C ALA A 197 13.35 3.08 6.87
N PRO A 198 12.53 2.07 7.24
CA PRO A 198 11.38 1.69 6.43
C PRO A 198 10.34 2.81 6.39
N ILE A 199 9.67 2.94 5.25
CA ILE A 199 8.56 3.90 5.09
C ILE A 199 7.34 3.32 5.80
N CYS A 200 6.84 4.05 6.80
CA CYS A 200 5.67 3.67 7.59
C CYS A 200 4.36 3.91 6.82
N TRP A 201 4.06 3.07 5.83
CA TRP A 201 2.72 3.07 5.24
C TRP A 201 1.71 2.66 6.30
N ARG A 202 0.75 3.55 6.63
CA ARG A 202 -0.40 3.15 7.44
C ARG A 202 -1.14 2.08 6.65
N VAL A 203 -0.95 0.83 7.06
CA VAL A 203 -1.61 -0.31 6.44
C VAL A 203 -3.09 -0.19 6.83
N ASN A 204 -3.95 0.14 5.87
CA ASN A 204 -5.39 -0.07 6.03
C ASN A 204 -5.70 -1.56 5.86
N ASP A 205 -5.01 -2.43 6.61
CA ASP A 205 -5.41 -3.82 6.76
C ASP A 205 -6.37 -3.86 7.94
N GLY A 206 -7.66 -3.97 7.63
CA GLY A 206 -8.75 -4.06 8.60
C GLY A 206 -8.76 -5.34 9.44
N ARG A 207 -7.61 -5.77 9.97
CA ARG A 207 -7.51 -6.82 10.99
C ARG A 207 -6.42 -6.45 11.99
N ILE A 208 -6.83 -5.72 13.03
CA ILE A 208 -6.10 -5.66 14.28
C ILE A 208 -5.94 -7.10 14.78
N ARG A 209 -4.71 -7.61 14.80
CA ARG A 209 -4.31 -8.66 15.74
C ARG A 209 -3.19 -8.07 16.59
N PRO A 210 -3.32 -8.01 17.92
CA PRO A 210 -2.21 -7.65 18.78
C PRO A 210 -1.10 -8.70 18.60
N ILE A 211 0.07 -8.26 18.15
CA ILE A 211 1.28 -9.08 18.23
C ILE A 211 1.65 -9.15 19.72
N ARG A 212 1.41 -10.31 20.32
CA ARG A 212 1.93 -10.64 21.65
C ARG A 212 3.40 -11.02 21.49
N PRO A 213 4.35 -10.44 22.25
CA PRO A 213 5.73 -10.89 22.22
C PRO A 213 5.81 -12.21 22.98
N THR A 214 6.03 -13.32 22.27
CA THR A 214 6.39 -14.59 22.91
C THR A 214 7.86 -14.89 22.63
N HIS A 215 8.61 -14.79 23.72
CA HIS A 215 9.93 -15.38 23.91
C HIS A 215 10.01 -16.80 23.34
N SER A 216 11.14 -17.09 22.71
CA SER A 216 11.60 -18.40 22.34
C SER A 216 11.96 -19.22 23.59
N GLU A 217 11.34 -20.38 23.77
CA GLU A 217 12.01 -21.53 24.38
C GLU A 217 11.30 -22.83 23.97
N SER A 218 12.04 -23.67 23.26
CA SER A 218 11.70 -25.03 22.90
C SER A 218 12.43 -25.99 23.82
N THR A 219 11.74 -26.91 24.50
CA THR A 219 12.13 -28.32 24.69
C THR A 219 10.93 -29.11 25.24
N LEU A 220 10.83 -30.36 24.78
CA LEU A 220 9.71 -31.30 24.79
C LEU A 220 9.76 -32.30 25.97
N THR A 221 8.57 -32.78 26.38
CA THR A 221 8.21 -34.15 26.87
C THR A 221 8.77 -34.60 28.24
N SER A 222 8.09 -35.30 29.17
CA SER A 222 6.95 -36.24 29.11
C SER A 222 6.21 -36.35 30.47
N HIS A 223 4.99 -36.88 30.39
CA HIS A 223 4.05 -37.36 31.41
C HIS A 223 4.64 -38.21 32.57
N GLU A 224 4.06 -38.10 33.79
CA GLU A 224 3.30 -39.17 34.51
C GLU A 224 2.57 -38.57 35.75
N GLN A 225 1.42 -39.14 36.13
CA GLN A 225 0.48 -38.68 37.17
C GLN A 225 0.32 -39.75 38.30
N PRO A 226 -0.52 -39.59 39.36
CA PRO A 226 -0.19 -39.35 40.78
C PRO A 226 -0.57 -40.54 41.71
N PRO A 227 -0.65 -40.45 43.08
CA PRO A 227 -1.85 -39.90 43.75
C PRO A 227 -1.70 -39.26 45.18
N ASN A 228 -2.72 -38.46 45.51
CA ASN A 228 -3.32 -38.05 46.81
C ASN A 228 -2.75 -38.51 48.18
N MET A 229 -2.81 -37.62 49.20
CA MET A 229 -3.82 -37.61 50.30
C MET A 229 -3.67 -36.38 51.26
N ALA A 230 -4.80 -35.71 51.53
CA ALA A 230 -5.39 -35.16 52.80
C ALA A 230 -4.46 -34.47 53.87
N LEU A 231 -4.81 -33.46 54.68
CA LEU A 231 -6.02 -32.70 55.08
C LEU A 231 -5.57 -31.51 55.99
N THR A 232 -6.46 -30.52 56.25
CA THR A 232 -6.50 -29.52 57.36
C THR A 232 -5.61 -28.25 57.25
N SER A 233 -5.89 -27.11 57.90
CA SER A 233 -7.03 -26.17 57.90
C SER A 233 -6.67 -24.98 58.84
N ARG A 234 -6.89 -23.72 58.40
CA ARG A 234 -7.11 -22.46 59.20
C ARG A 234 -5.89 -21.95 60.04
N THR A 235 -5.57 -20.67 60.32
CA THR A 235 -6.26 -19.37 60.43
C THR A 235 -5.24 -18.20 60.43
N ALA A 236 -5.66 -17.02 59.94
CA ALA A 236 -5.33 -15.59 60.22
C ALA A 236 -3.97 -15.09 60.74
N GLY A 237 -3.61 -13.88 60.27
CA GLY A 237 -2.74 -12.93 60.99
C GLY A 237 -2.28 -11.76 60.11
N ASN A 238 -3.02 -10.65 60.14
CA ASN A 238 -2.55 -9.32 59.69
C ASN A 238 -1.40 -8.85 60.61
N GLU A 239 -0.40 -8.16 60.07
CA GLU A 239 0.04 -6.89 60.66
C GLU A 239 1.01 -6.10 59.76
N THR A 240 0.61 -4.86 59.53
CA THR A 240 1.34 -3.72 58.98
C THR A 240 2.43 -3.24 59.94
N PHE A 241 3.62 -2.89 59.43
CA PHE A 241 4.50 -1.94 60.15
C PHE A 241 5.25 -1.01 59.20
N ASN A 242 5.02 0.28 59.44
CA ASN A 242 5.74 1.44 58.91
C ASN A 242 7.23 1.42 59.28
N ARG A 243 8.12 1.84 58.38
CA ARG A 243 9.34 2.54 58.83
C ARG A 243 9.69 3.67 57.89
N SER A 244 9.48 4.86 58.43
CA SER A 244 9.76 6.18 57.89
C SER A 244 11.22 6.60 58.14
N TYR A 245 11.76 7.35 57.18
CA TYR A 245 12.75 8.46 57.24
C TYR A 245 13.98 8.37 58.14
N VAL A 246 15.18 8.56 57.57
CA VAL A 246 15.93 9.85 57.49
C VAL A 246 17.25 9.62 56.70
N HIS A 247 17.47 10.29 55.56
CA HIS A 247 18.03 11.64 55.36
C HIS A 247 19.56 11.66 55.25
N THR A 248 20.08 11.81 54.03
CA THR A 248 21.31 12.55 53.76
C THR A 248 21.10 13.41 52.52
N ALA A 249 21.17 14.71 52.76
CA ALA A 249 21.01 15.77 51.80
C ALA A 249 22.23 15.91 50.88
N GLY A 250 21.97 16.17 49.61
CA GLY A 250 22.92 16.76 48.67
C GLY A 250 22.15 17.80 47.86
N LEU A 251 22.37 19.07 48.19
CA LEU A 251 21.68 20.24 47.65
C LEU A 251 21.89 20.38 46.13
N ASN A 252 20.79 20.71 45.45
CA ASN A 252 20.80 21.46 44.20
C ASN A 252 21.16 22.92 44.47
N ALA A 253 22.07 23.48 43.68
CA ALA A 253 22.01 24.89 43.30
C ALA A 253 22.65 25.07 41.92
N GLN A 254 21.90 25.76 41.08
CA GLN A 254 22.11 26.07 39.68
C GLN A 254 22.95 27.36 39.55
N LEU A 255 23.73 27.51 38.47
CA LEU A 255 23.71 28.68 37.56
C LEU A 255 24.93 28.78 36.63
N GLN A 256 24.59 28.92 35.34
CA GLN A 256 25.18 29.78 34.30
C GLN A 256 26.59 29.51 33.70
N PHE A 257 26.60 29.55 32.37
CA PHE A 257 27.71 29.55 31.40
C PHE A 257 28.40 28.20 31.13
N PHE A 258 27.81 27.39 30.24
CA PHE A 258 28.26 27.14 28.86
C PHE A 258 27.05 26.71 28.01
#